data_AF-A0A094KZM6-F1
#
_entry.id   AF-A0A094KZM6-F1
#
_cell.length_a   1.000
_cell.length_b   1.000
_cell.length_c   1.000
_cell.angle_alpha   90.00
_cell.angle_beta   90.00
_cell.angle_gamma   90.00
#
_symmetry.space_group_name_H-M   'P 1'
#
loop_
_entity.id
_entity.type
_entity.pdbx_description
1 polymer ?
#
loop_
_entity_poly.entity_id
_entity_poly.type
_entity_poly.pdbx_seq_one_letter_code
_entity_poly.pdbx_strand_id
1 'polypeptide(L)'
;MAKYEVKQTAISQILADVRSDKIAIPELQRPFVWKTSQVRDLIDSLYNGYPVGYLITWQSVGAKLKGGAVAAHQQILIDGQQRVTALRAAIAGQTVIGNRYEKKRIAISFNPVTEEFATRTPAITNSSQWIHDISEFFSGSSQLSFLRNYFAKNPDVDQDQVEQASARLAAVEHAQVGVISLADDLDVETVAEIFVRINAKGVPLSSADFVMSKIATYGNEGRNLRKLIDYFCHLTVSGHAFDDIKENDEEFAKSEHIRKIQWLSNQTDELFQPDYTDVIRIAGLVGFSRGKAGAIVSELSGLDPQTRKIDENLIPAAYSRFAEALDLLVSKTHLERFVMMIKSAGYIDASMIGSKNALNFAYALYLRLRLDDQLNEGERARIVKRWFVMTLLTGRAVGSFESTWETDLRRIKDHGAEQYLRTLEASVLSDSFWDVTLVQELESPSKRSPAFQTYLAARVAKGGRGFLSKSINIAQMIEGHGDMHHIIPKNHLIRHGFPKQGDYNQIANFALTETAINIAIKDLPPKEYMLMVLEQIESGNLRLGEICDREDLQRNLAENAIPELIFNTTAENYKEFLAGRRFLMATMIKEYYDSL
;
A
#
# COMPACT_ATOMS: atom_id res chain seq x y z
N MET A 1 -4.20 0.97 -37.85
CA MET A 1 -2.73 0.75 -37.97
C MET A 1 -2.22 0.13 -36.67
N ALA A 2 -1.08 -0.56 -36.71
CA ALA A 2 -0.46 -1.07 -35.48
C ALA A 2 -0.05 0.11 -34.58
N LYS A 3 -0.37 0.04 -33.29
CA LYS A 3 -0.06 1.07 -32.28
C LYS A 3 1.37 0.94 -31.71
N TYR A 4 2.21 0.13 -32.34
CA TYR A 4 3.56 -0.20 -31.86
C TYR A 4 4.46 -0.69 -33.01
N GLU A 5 5.76 -0.60 -32.80
CA GLU A 5 6.81 -1.14 -33.66
C GLU A 5 7.69 -2.11 -32.84
N VAL A 6 8.21 -3.18 -33.46
CA VAL A 6 9.12 -4.14 -32.81
C VAL A 6 10.49 -4.06 -33.45
N LYS A 7 11.53 -3.84 -32.65
CA LYS A 7 12.94 -3.80 -33.06
C LYS A 7 13.75 -4.81 -32.28
N GLN A 8 14.87 -5.25 -32.85
CA GLN A 8 15.88 -6.02 -32.12
C GLN A 8 17.02 -5.08 -31.77
N THR A 9 17.43 -5.07 -30.50
CA THR A 9 18.48 -4.19 -30.00
C THR A 9 19.48 -5.00 -29.19
N ALA A 10 20.78 -4.77 -29.42
CA ALA A 10 21.84 -5.40 -28.65
C ALA A 10 21.82 -4.95 -27.18
N ILE A 11 22.18 -5.84 -26.25
CA ILE A 11 22.28 -5.51 -24.82
C ILE A 11 23.23 -4.34 -24.57
N SER A 12 24.39 -4.31 -25.24
CA SER A 12 25.34 -3.21 -25.14
C SER A 12 24.73 -1.86 -25.52
N GLN A 13 23.86 -1.83 -26.54
CA GLN A 13 23.14 -0.62 -26.94
C GLN A 13 22.08 -0.22 -25.91
N ILE A 14 21.34 -1.18 -25.34
CA ILE A 14 20.36 -0.90 -24.26
C ILE A 14 21.07 -0.30 -23.05
N LEU A 15 22.18 -0.91 -22.62
CA LEU A 15 22.99 -0.43 -21.50
C LEU A 15 23.58 0.97 -21.78
N ALA A 16 24.00 1.23 -23.02
CA ALA A 16 24.49 2.54 -23.44
C ALA A 16 23.38 3.60 -23.44
N ASP A 17 22.21 3.29 -24.00
CA ASP A 17 21.05 4.18 -24.08
C ASP A 17 20.50 4.54 -22.69
N VAL A 18 20.55 3.60 -21.75
CA VAL A 18 20.22 3.86 -20.34
C VAL A 18 21.27 4.74 -19.68
N ARG A 19 22.55 4.45 -19.90
CA ARG A 19 23.66 5.23 -19.33
C ARG A 19 23.67 6.68 -19.83
N SER A 20 23.22 6.93 -21.05
CA SER A 20 23.14 8.26 -21.65
C SER A 20 21.80 8.96 -21.42
N ASP A 21 20.93 8.45 -20.52
CA ASP A 21 19.59 8.96 -20.24
C ASP A 21 18.65 9.03 -21.48
N LYS A 22 18.97 8.32 -22.56
CA LYS A 22 18.12 8.22 -23.75
C LYS A 22 16.91 7.32 -23.48
N ILE A 23 17.14 6.22 -22.76
CA ILE A 23 16.10 5.41 -22.14
C ILE A 23 16.08 5.70 -20.65
N ALA A 24 15.08 6.42 -20.19
CA ALA A 24 14.82 6.60 -18.76
C ALA A 24 14.29 5.29 -18.19
N ILE A 25 14.99 4.74 -17.19
CA ILE A 25 14.44 3.68 -16.34
C ILE A 25 13.80 4.38 -15.14
N PRO A 26 12.46 4.38 -15.02
CA PRO A 26 11.77 4.98 -13.90
C PRO A 26 12.29 4.45 -12.55
N GLU A 27 12.58 3.15 -12.48
CA GLU A 27 12.95 2.38 -11.28
C GLU A 27 14.35 2.61 -10.67
N LEU A 28 15.17 3.57 -11.12
CA LEU A 28 16.57 3.65 -10.67
C LEU A 28 16.78 3.85 -9.15
N GLN A 29 15.71 3.99 -8.37
CA GLN A 29 15.70 4.07 -6.90
C GLN A 29 14.56 3.32 -6.21
N ARG A 30 13.83 2.44 -6.92
CA ARG A 30 13.00 1.46 -6.21
C ARG A 30 13.86 0.27 -5.80
N PRO A 31 13.56 -0.37 -4.67
CA PRO A 31 14.19 -1.61 -4.30
C PRO A 31 14.22 -2.62 -5.45
N PHE A 32 15.41 -3.12 -5.75
CA PHE A 32 15.61 -4.23 -6.66
C PHE A 32 15.14 -5.51 -5.98
N VAL A 33 14.01 -6.05 -6.43
CA VAL A 33 13.31 -7.17 -5.77
C VAL A 33 13.76 -8.55 -6.27
N TRP A 34 14.51 -8.61 -7.37
CA TRP A 34 15.01 -9.87 -7.90
C TRP A 34 16.11 -10.45 -7.00
N LYS A 35 16.02 -11.76 -6.76
CA LYS A 35 17.09 -12.53 -6.10
C LYS A 35 18.30 -12.64 -7.02
N THR A 36 19.50 -12.76 -6.46
CA THR A 36 20.75 -12.98 -7.22
C THR A 36 20.65 -14.20 -8.14
N SER A 37 19.89 -15.23 -7.77
CA SER A 37 19.63 -16.40 -8.61
C SER A 37 18.81 -16.05 -9.86
N GLN A 38 17.83 -15.15 -9.78
CA GLN A 38 17.07 -14.72 -10.97
C GLN A 38 17.95 -13.92 -11.94
N VAL A 39 18.90 -13.15 -11.41
CA VAL A 39 19.90 -12.45 -12.24
C VAL A 39 20.83 -13.45 -12.93
N ARG A 40 21.29 -14.48 -12.20
CA ARG A 40 22.06 -15.60 -12.77
C ARG A 40 21.29 -16.27 -13.92
N ASP A 41 20.01 -16.61 -13.70
CA ASP A 41 19.15 -17.28 -14.69
C ASP A 41 18.98 -16.44 -15.97
N LEU A 42 18.91 -15.11 -15.83
CA LEU A 42 18.84 -14.19 -16.96
C LEU A 42 20.13 -14.22 -17.79
N ILE A 43 21.30 -14.16 -17.15
CA ILE A 43 22.59 -14.23 -17.84
C ILE A 43 22.79 -15.60 -18.50
N ASP A 44 22.44 -16.67 -17.79
CA ASP A 44 22.47 -18.05 -18.31
C ASP A 44 21.57 -18.21 -19.54
N SER A 45 20.36 -17.62 -19.51
CA SER A 45 19.46 -17.61 -20.67
C SER A 45 20.07 -16.89 -21.87
N LEU A 46 20.74 -15.76 -21.65
CA LEU A 46 21.41 -15.01 -22.72
C LEU A 46 22.61 -15.76 -23.30
N TYR A 47 23.40 -16.41 -22.44
CA TYR A 47 24.54 -17.23 -22.84
C TYR A 47 24.12 -18.40 -23.75
N ASN A 48 23.01 -19.05 -23.41
CA ASN A 48 22.46 -20.16 -24.18
C ASN A 48 21.59 -19.73 -25.38
N GLY A 49 21.41 -18.43 -25.62
CA GLY A 49 20.58 -17.91 -26.70
C GLY A 49 19.07 -18.12 -26.50
N TYR A 50 18.62 -18.32 -25.26
CA TYR A 50 17.21 -18.45 -24.91
C TYR A 50 16.49 -17.10 -24.94
N PRO A 51 15.20 -17.06 -25.31
CA PRO A 51 14.43 -15.83 -25.33
C PRO A 51 14.22 -15.29 -23.91
N VAL A 52 14.61 -14.02 -23.69
CA VAL A 52 14.47 -13.32 -22.40
C VAL A 52 13.28 -12.33 -22.35
N GLY A 53 12.34 -12.49 -23.29
CA GLY A 53 11.16 -11.64 -23.45
C GLY A 53 11.44 -10.31 -24.17
N TYR A 54 10.46 -9.40 -24.14
CA TYR A 54 10.53 -8.08 -24.76
C TYR A 54 10.75 -6.97 -23.75
N LEU A 55 11.40 -5.87 -24.13
CA LEU A 55 11.36 -4.59 -23.41
C LEU A 55 10.30 -3.71 -24.06
N ILE A 56 9.63 -2.87 -23.27
CA ILE A 56 8.61 -1.96 -23.80
C ILE A 56 9.01 -0.53 -23.52
N THR A 57 9.06 0.29 -24.56
CA THR A 57 9.41 1.70 -24.46
C THR A 57 8.31 2.59 -25.04
N TRP A 58 8.18 3.80 -24.50
CA TRP A 58 7.29 4.83 -25.02
C TRP A 58 8.00 6.17 -25.08
N GLN A 59 7.76 6.94 -26.12
CA GLN A 59 8.32 8.28 -26.27
C GLN A 59 7.46 9.29 -25.50
N SER A 60 8.06 10.01 -24.56
CA SER A 60 7.42 11.15 -23.91
C SER A 60 7.96 12.45 -24.51
N VAL A 61 7.05 13.32 -24.95
CA VAL A 61 7.37 14.71 -25.32
C VAL A 61 7.72 15.51 -24.05
N GLY A 62 8.73 16.38 -24.12
CA GLY A 62 8.98 17.46 -23.13
C GLY A 62 9.97 17.20 -21.98
N ALA A 63 10.85 16.20 -22.03
CA ALA A 63 11.81 15.94 -20.94
C ALA A 63 13.11 16.77 -21.06
N LYS A 64 13.45 17.55 -20.01
CA LYS A 64 14.74 18.28 -19.91
C LYS A 64 15.84 17.37 -19.35
N LEU A 65 16.94 17.21 -20.09
CA LEU A 65 18.12 16.43 -19.66
C LEU A 65 18.96 17.19 -18.62
N LYS A 66 19.82 16.45 -17.87
CA LYS A 66 20.90 17.04 -17.06
C LYS A 66 21.84 17.81 -17.99
N GLY A 67 21.81 19.14 -17.93
CA GLY A 67 22.67 20.02 -18.75
C GLY A 67 21.95 21.08 -19.58
N GLY A 68 20.62 21.21 -19.49
CA GLY A 68 19.88 22.31 -20.12
C GLY A 68 19.57 22.14 -21.61
N ALA A 69 20.02 21.05 -22.24
CA ALA A 69 19.55 20.65 -23.57
C ALA A 69 18.21 19.92 -23.48
N VAL A 70 17.23 20.36 -24.27
CA VAL A 70 15.96 19.65 -24.46
C VAL A 70 16.24 18.46 -25.38
N ALA A 71 16.12 17.23 -24.88
CA ALA A 71 16.11 16.08 -25.78
C ALA A 71 14.76 16.09 -26.49
N ALA A 72 14.78 16.22 -27.81
CA ALA A 72 13.57 16.17 -28.60
C ALA A 72 12.77 14.86 -28.40
N HIS A 73 13.41 13.76 -27.95
CA HIS A 73 12.75 12.44 -27.77
C HIS A 73 13.43 11.58 -26.69
N GLN A 74 13.00 11.65 -25.42
CA GLN A 74 13.41 10.69 -24.39
C GLN A 74 12.44 9.49 -24.37
N GLN A 75 12.97 8.27 -24.36
CA GLN A 75 12.18 7.05 -24.24
C GLN A 75 12.05 6.66 -22.77
N ILE A 76 10.86 6.28 -22.33
CA ILE A 76 10.59 5.74 -21.01
C ILE A 76 10.52 4.22 -21.14
N LEU A 77 11.33 3.50 -20.36
CA LEU A 77 11.20 2.04 -20.22
C LEU A 77 9.99 1.74 -19.36
N ILE A 78 8.93 1.21 -19.97
CA ILE A 78 7.68 0.90 -19.30
C ILE A 78 7.76 -0.51 -18.70
N ASP A 79 8.21 -1.51 -19.48
CA ASP A 79 8.38 -2.90 -19.03
C ASP A 79 9.81 -3.41 -19.24
N GLY A 80 10.24 -4.34 -18.36
CA GLY A 80 11.56 -4.93 -18.36
C GLY A 80 12.58 -4.20 -17.49
N GLN A 81 12.12 -3.33 -16.60
CA GLN A 81 12.94 -2.52 -15.71
C GLN A 81 13.87 -3.37 -14.81
N GLN A 82 13.34 -4.42 -14.18
CA GLN A 82 14.15 -5.36 -13.38
C GLN A 82 15.18 -6.11 -14.23
N ARG A 83 14.85 -6.50 -15.48
CA ARG A 83 15.79 -7.16 -16.40
C ARG A 83 16.94 -6.23 -16.77
N VAL A 84 16.65 -4.99 -17.16
CA VAL A 84 17.69 -4.02 -17.51
C VAL A 84 18.55 -3.66 -16.29
N THR A 85 17.95 -3.57 -15.11
CA THR A 85 18.69 -3.35 -13.85
C THR A 85 19.58 -4.53 -13.49
N ALA A 86 19.09 -5.77 -13.68
CA ALA A 86 19.86 -7.00 -13.50
C ALA A 86 21.08 -7.04 -14.44
N LEU A 87 20.90 -6.67 -15.72
CA LEU A 87 21.99 -6.59 -16.70
C LEU A 87 23.04 -5.53 -16.29
N ARG A 88 22.62 -4.35 -15.84
CA ARG A 88 23.54 -3.33 -15.31
C ARG A 88 24.33 -3.83 -14.11
N ALA A 89 23.68 -4.57 -13.22
CA ALA A 89 24.32 -5.09 -12.02
C ALA A 89 25.34 -6.19 -12.35
N ALA A 90 24.94 -7.17 -13.18
CA ALA A 90 25.75 -8.34 -13.49
C ALA A 90 26.86 -8.05 -14.53
N ILE A 91 26.59 -7.26 -15.58
CA ILE A 91 27.53 -6.98 -16.67
C ILE A 91 28.36 -5.73 -16.34
N ALA A 92 27.70 -4.61 -16.04
CA ALA A 92 28.38 -3.32 -15.85
C ALA A 92 28.94 -3.11 -14.44
N GLY A 93 28.81 -4.08 -13.54
CA GLY A 93 29.42 -4.00 -12.21
C GLY A 93 28.72 -3.02 -11.24
N GLN A 94 27.53 -2.53 -11.59
CA GLN A 94 26.87 -1.49 -10.79
C GLN A 94 26.20 -2.08 -9.53
N THR A 95 26.14 -1.29 -8.46
CA THR A 95 25.37 -1.66 -7.26
C THR A 95 23.89 -1.42 -7.50
N VAL A 96 23.04 -2.26 -6.91
CA VAL A 96 21.59 -2.06 -6.85
C VAL A 96 21.18 -1.55 -5.47
N ILE A 97 20.02 -0.93 -5.38
CA ILE A 97 19.41 -0.53 -4.11
C ILE A 97 18.48 -1.66 -3.66
N GLY A 98 18.69 -2.20 -2.47
CA GLY A 98 17.87 -3.28 -1.91
C GLY A 98 16.57 -2.78 -1.26
N ASN A 99 15.86 -3.71 -0.61
CA ASN A 99 14.56 -3.45 0.02
C ASN A 99 14.62 -2.54 1.25
N ARG A 100 15.82 -2.35 1.81
CA ARG A 100 16.08 -1.41 2.91
C ARG A 100 16.85 -0.19 2.42
N TYR A 101 16.80 0.08 1.11
CA TYR A 101 17.56 1.14 0.46
C TYR A 101 19.08 1.03 0.62
N GLU A 102 19.57 -0.16 0.95
CA GLU A 102 20.98 -0.47 1.08
C GLU A 102 21.64 -0.68 -0.29
N LYS A 103 22.87 -0.21 -0.46
CA LYS A 103 23.66 -0.53 -1.66
C LYS A 103 24.10 -1.99 -1.60
N LYS A 104 23.66 -2.78 -2.58
CA LYS A 104 23.97 -4.20 -2.72
C LYS A 104 24.72 -4.48 -4.01
N ARG A 105 25.83 -5.22 -3.90
CA ARG A 105 26.56 -5.75 -5.06
C ARG A 105 25.95 -7.10 -5.47
N ILE A 106 25.61 -7.24 -6.74
CA ILE A 106 25.18 -8.52 -7.34
C ILE A 106 26.34 -9.04 -8.19
N ALA A 107 26.99 -10.09 -7.70
CA ALA A 107 28.09 -10.77 -8.39
C ALA A 107 27.61 -12.13 -8.89
N ILE A 108 27.67 -12.33 -10.21
CA ILE A 108 27.41 -13.61 -10.87
C ILE A 108 28.75 -14.21 -11.24
N SER A 109 28.95 -15.47 -10.90
CA SER A 109 30.17 -16.23 -11.18
C SER A 109 29.94 -17.15 -12.38
N PHE A 110 31.00 -17.41 -13.15
CA PHE A 110 30.98 -18.28 -14.33
C PHE A 110 32.14 -19.29 -14.28
N ASN A 111 31.87 -20.55 -14.54
CA ASN A 111 32.90 -21.58 -14.68
C ASN A 111 33.13 -21.84 -16.18
N PRO A 112 34.28 -21.45 -16.78
CA PRO A 112 34.52 -21.67 -18.20
C PRO A 112 34.84 -23.13 -18.56
N VAL A 113 35.06 -24.02 -17.58
CA VAL A 113 35.28 -25.46 -17.79
C VAL A 113 33.96 -26.22 -17.86
N THR A 114 32.99 -25.88 -17.00
CA THR A 114 31.67 -26.53 -16.98
C THR A 114 30.58 -25.71 -17.68
N GLU A 115 30.88 -24.46 -18.04
CA GLU A 115 29.96 -23.45 -18.59
C GLU A 115 28.77 -23.12 -17.69
N GLU A 116 28.94 -23.30 -16.38
CA GLU A 116 27.87 -23.06 -15.41
C GLU A 116 27.93 -21.65 -14.83
N PHE A 117 26.75 -21.03 -14.70
CA PHE A 117 26.58 -19.80 -13.93
C PHE A 117 26.12 -20.09 -12.50
N ALA A 118 26.70 -19.39 -11.54
CA ALA A 118 26.36 -19.50 -10.13
C ALA A 118 26.34 -18.13 -9.43
N THR A 119 25.63 -18.05 -8.30
CA THR A 119 25.73 -16.88 -7.42
C THR A 119 27.01 -16.96 -6.60
N ARG A 120 27.69 -15.83 -6.34
CA ARG A 120 28.91 -15.83 -5.54
C ARG A 120 28.70 -16.38 -4.13
N THR A 121 29.45 -17.41 -3.77
CA THR A 121 29.47 -18.03 -2.41
C THR A 121 30.91 -18.17 -1.90
N PRO A 122 31.12 -18.44 -0.60
CA PRO A 122 32.47 -18.71 -0.07
C PRO A 122 33.17 -19.88 -0.79
N ALA A 123 32.44 -20.95 -1.12
CA ALA A 123 33.00 -22.09 -1.85
C ALA A 123 33.49 -21.70 -3.26
N ILE A 124 32.70 -20.90 -3.99
CA ILE A 124 33.08 -20.39 -5.32
C ILE A 124 34.25 -19.42 -5.24
N THR A 125 34.30 -18.58 -4.20
CA THR A 125 35.37 -17.58 -4.03
C THR A 125 36.73 -18.23 -3.72
N ASN A 126 36.73 -19.43 -3.14
CA ASN A 126 37.95 -20.18 -2.83
C ASN A 126 38.44 -21.07 -3.99
N SER A 127 37.70 -21.15 -5.11
CA SER A 127 38.02 -22.02 -6.23
C SER A 127 38.57 -21.23 -7.42
N SER A 128 39.81 -21.51 -7.82
CA SER A 128 40.46 -20.87 -8.98
C SER A 128 39.79 -21.16 -10.32
N GLN A 129 39.00 -22.23 -10.41
CA GLN A 129 38.27 -22.60 -11.63
C GLN A 129 37.14 -21.62 -11.99
N TRP A 130 36.65 -20.81 -11.04
CA TRP A 130 35.54 -19.89 -11.29
C TRP A 130 36.03 -18.48 -11.58
N ILE A 131 35.41 -17.84 -12.58
CA ILE A 131 35.38 -16.38 -12.69
C ILE A 131 34.40 -15.89 -11.61
N HIS A 132 34.91 -15.22 -10.57
CA HIS A 132 34.11 -14.90 -9.39
C HIS A 132 33.05 -13.82 -9.64
N ASP A 133 33.32 -12.87 -10.53
CA ASP A 133 32.40 -11.81 -10.93
C ASP A 133 32.57 -11.53 -12.43
N ILE A 134 31.56 -11.89 -13.22
CA ILE A 134 31.61 -11.70 -14.68
C ILE A 134 31.72 -10.21 -15.08
N SER A 135 31.33 -9.26 -14.22
CA SER A 135 31.51 -7.84 -14.54
C SER A 135 32.97 -7.44 -14.65
N GLU A 136 33.89 -8.12 -13.95
CA GLU A 136 35.34 -7.90 -14.07
C GLU A 136 35.85 -8.36 -15.45
N PHE A 137 35.22 -9.39 -16.02
CA PHE A 137 35.50 -9.85 -17.38
C PHE A 137 35.02 -8.83 -18.42
N PHE A 138 33.81 -8.27 -18.27
CA PHE A 138 33.26 -7.27 -19.20
C PHE A 138 33.89 -5.88 -19.08
N SER A 139 34.29 -5.47 -17.87
CA SER A 139 34.93 -4.17 -17.62
C SER A 139 36.45 -4.17 -17.82
N GLY A 140 37.06 -5.35 -17.99
CA GLY A 140 38.49 -5.51 -18.15
C GLY A 140 39.02 -4.84 -19.43
N SER A 141 40.21 -4.25 -19.34
CA SER A 141 40.88 -3.58 -20.46
C SER A 141 41.36 -4.55 -21.56
N SER A 142 41.47 -5.84 -21.26
CA SER A 142 41.80 -6.88 -22.24
C SER A 142 41.30 -8.25 -21.79
N GLN A 143 40.50 -8.91 -22.64
CA GLN A 143 40.10 -10.31 -22.43
C GLN A 143 41.31 -11.26 -22.46
N LEU A 144 42.35 -10.92 -23.23
CA LEU A 144 43.57 -11.72 -23.34
C LEU A 144 44.38 -11.72 -22.03
N SER A 145 44.48 -10.58 -21.35
CA SER A 145 45.15 -10.53 -20.04
C SER A 145 44.38 -11.28 -18.97
N PHE A 146 43.04 -11.23 -19.03
CA PHE A 146 42.17 -12.00 -18.16
C PHE A 146 42.40 -13.51 -18.33
N LEU A 147 42.36 -14.01 -19.58
CA LEU A 147 42.58 -15.43 -19.90
C LEU A 147 43.98 -15.90 -19.50
N ARG A 148 45.04 -15.12 -19.76
CA ARG A 148 46.40 -15.44 -19.31
C ARG A 148 46.49 -15.63 -17.80
N ASN A 149 45.85 -14.75 -17.03
CA ASN A 149 45.80 -14.87 -15.58
C ASN A 149 45.01 -16.09 -15.12
N TYR A 150 43.94 -16.45 -15.83
CA TYR A 150 43.15 -17.65 -15.54
C TYR A 150 43.96 -18.93 -15.77
N PHE A 151 44.65 -19.05 -16.92
CA PHE A 151 45.49 -20.20 -17.25
C PHE A 151 46.69 -20.36 -16.31
N ALA A 152 47.29 -19.26 -15.86
CA ALA A 152 48.37 -19.30 -14.89
C ALA A 152 47.94 -19.93 -13.54
N LYS A 153 46.67 -19.79 -13.17
CA LYS A 153 46.10 -20.38 -11.94
C LYS A 153 45.52 -21.77 -12.14
N ASN A 154 45.24 -22.16 -13.39
CA ASN A 154 44.60 -23.41 -13.75
C ASN A 154 45.36 -24.04 -14.93
N PRO A 155 46.57 -24.60 -14.72
CA PRO A 155 47.43 -25.08 -15.79
C PRO A 155 46.89 -26.34 -16.50
N ASP A 156 46.05 -27.12 -15.81
CA ASP A 156 45.56 -28.43 -16.27
C ASP A 156 44.24 -28.35 -17.06
N VAL A 157 43.70 -27.15 -17.30
CA VAL A 157 42.45 -26.96 -18.04
C VAL A 157 42.67 -26.98 -19.54
N ASP A 158 41.67 -27.43 -20.28
CA ASP A 158 41.64 -27.32 -21.73
C ASP A 158 41.54 -25.84 -22.14
N GLN A 159 42.62 -25.31 -22.69
CA GLN A 159 42.70 -23.89 -23.06
C GLN A 159 41.74 -23.55 -24.19
N ASP A 160 41.59 -24.43 -25.19
CA ASP A 160 40.71 -24.20 -26.34
C ASP A 160 39.24 -24.15 -25.88
N GLN A 161 38.85 -25.05 -24.96
CA GLN A 161 37.51 -25.05 -24.38
C GLN A 161 37.23 -23.74 -23.62
N VAL A 162 38.16 -23.31 -22.76
CA VAL A 162 38.01 -22.10 -21.95
C VAL A 162 38.00 -20.84 -22.81
N GLU A 163 38.80 -20.79 -23.87
CA GLU A 163 38.78 -19.68 -24.85
C GLU A 163 37.42 -19.59 -25.55
N GLN A 164 36.87 -20.72 -26.01
CA GLN A 164 35.54 -20.77 -26.63
C GLN A 164 34.42 -20.37 -25.65
N ALA A 165 34.48 -20.86 -24.41
CA ALA A 165 33.52 -20.50 -23.37
C ALA A 165 33.56 -19.00 -23.05
N SER A 166 34.76 -18.42 -23.01
CA SER A 166 34.98 -16.99 -22.76
C SER A 166 34.54 -16.12 -23.94
N ALA A 167 34.76 -16.57 -25.19
CA ALA A 167 34.25 -15.89 -26.38
C ALA A 167 32.72 -15.85 -26.40
N ARG A 168 32.05 -16.95 -26.01
CA ARG A 168 30.59 -16.97 -25.84
C ARG A 168 30.11 -16.09 -24.70
N LEU A 169 30.86 -16.03 -23.59
CA LEU A 169 30.55 -15.11 -22.49
C LEU A 169 30.62 -13.65 -22.98
N ALA A 170 31.65 -13.30 -23.75
CA ALA A 170 31.76 -11.96 -24.35
C ALA A 170 30.59 -11.64 -25.30
N ALA A 171 30.08 -12.64 -26.04
CA ALA A 171 28.97 -12.46 -26.95
C ALA A 171 27.63 -12.11 -26.26
N VAL A 172 27.50 -12.29 -24.94
CA VAL A 172 26.31 -11.91 -24.17
C VAL A 172 25.97 -10.43 -24.33
N GLU A 173 26.97 -9.52 -24.39
CA GLU A 173 26.71 -8.09 -24.61
C GLU A 173 26.12 -7.78 -26.00
N HIS A 174 26.30 -8.69 -26.97
CA HIS A 174 25.81 -8.55 -28.33
C HIS A 174 24.49 -9.31 -28.57
N ALA A 175 24.01 -10.04 -27.56
CA ALA A 175 22.72 -10.72 -27.64
C ALA A 175 21.60 -9.73 -27.96
N GLN A 176 20.71 -10.14 -28.86
CA GLN A 176 19.59 -9.32 -29.33
C GLN A 176 18.38 -9.51 -28.43
N VAL A 177 17.81 -8.41 -27.96
CA VAL A 177 16.55 -8.40 -27.19
C VAL A 177 15.50 -7.64 -27.99
N GLY A 178 14.29 -8.18 -28.03
CA GLY A 178 13.16 -7.52 -28.66
C GLY A 178 12.74 -6.28 -27.88
N VAL A 179 12.63 -5.15 -28.54
CA VAL A 179 12.14 -3.87 -28.00
C VAL A 179 10.86 -3.49 -28.73
N ILE A 180 9.76 -3.39 -28.00
CA ILE A 180 8.48 -2.87 -28.47
C ILE A 180 8.46 -1.37 -28.19
N SER A 181 8.39 -0.56 -29.23
CA SER A 181 8.21 0.89 -29.14
C SER A 181 6.75 1.22 -29.38
N LEU A 182 6.08 1.79 -28.38
CA LEU A 182 4.72 2.30 -28.53
C LEU A 182 4.73 3.56 -29.40
N ALA A 183 3.67 3.73 -30.21
CA ALA A 183 3.53 4.92 -31.05
C ALA A 183 3.46 6.21 -30.22
N ASP A 184 4.02 7.29 -30.77
CA ASP A 184 4.14 8.60 -30.14
C ASP A 184 2.82 9.38 -30.10
N ASP A 185 1.87 9.03 -30.98
CA ASP A 185 0.52 9.59 -31.05
C ASP A 185 -0.48 8.99 -30.05
N LEU A 186 -0.05 7.99 -29.27
CA LEU A 186 -0.91 7.37 -28.27
C LEU A 186 -1.16 8.30 -27.09
N ASP A 187 -2.44 8.42 -26.72
CA ASP A 187 -2.80 9.08 -25.49
C ASP A 187 -2.34 8.28 -24.27
N VAL A 188 -2.13 9.04 -23.19
CA VAL A 188 -1.67 8.58 -21.88
C VAL A 188 -2.54 7.47 -21.27
N GLU A 189 -3.85 7.51 -21.50
CA GLU A 189 -4.78 6.50 -20.97
C GLU A 189 -4.64 5.19 -21.74
N THR A 190 -4.51 5.26 -23.07
CA THR A 190 -4.21 4.11 -23.92
C THR A 190 -2.87 3.47 -23.55
N VAL A 191 -1.81 4.25 -23.30
CA VAL A 191 -0.50 3.72 -22.88
C VAL A 191 -0.60 3.01 -21.53
N ALA A 192 -1.30 3.61 -20.56
CA ALA A 192 -1.54 2.99 -19.26
C ALA A 192 -2.38 1.70 -19.39
N GLU A 193 -3.36 1.66 -20.29
CA GLU A 193 -4.15 0.45 -20.54
C GLU A 193 -3.33 -0.65 -21.22
N ILE A 194 -2.53 -0.32 -22.24
CA ILE A 194 -1.60 -1.25 -22.90
C ILE A 194 -0.66 -1.85 -21.85
N PHE A 195 -0.14 -1.02 -20.94
CA PHE A 195 0.73 -1.44 -19.87
C PHE A 195 0.07 -2.45 -18.92
N VAL A 196 -1.13 -2.14 -18.42
CA VAL A 196 -1.89 -3.05 -17.53
C VAL A 196 -2.18 -4.37 -18.23
N ARG A 197 -2.57 -4.34 -19.52
CA ARG A 197 -2.90 -5.55 -20.28
C ARG A 197 -1.68 -6.44 -20.54
N ILE A 198 -0.50 -5.86 -20.77
CA ILE A 198 0.72 -6.63 -21.01
C ILE A 198 1.27 -7.25 -19.71
N ASN A 199 1.16 -6.54 -18.59
CA ASN A 199 1.64 -7.01 -17.28
C ASN A 199 0.76 -8.08 -16.61
N ALA A 200 -0.35 -8.48 -17.23
CA ALA A 200 -1.30 -9.46 -16.68
C ALA A 200 -0.74 -10.88 -16.44
N LYS A 201 0.52 -11.17 -16.83
CA LYS A 201 1.20 -12.46 -16.58
C LYS A 201 2.48 -12.36 -15.73
N GLY A 202 2.88 -11.16 -15.28
CA GLY A 202 4.10 -10.91 -14.47
C GLY A 202 3.80 -10.31 -13.09
N VAL A 203 4.80 -9.73 -12.42
CA VAL A 203 4.55 -8.87 -11.24
C VAL A 203 3.79 -7.63 -11.76
N PRO A 204 2.53 -7.41 -11.34
CA PRO A 204 1.70 -6.37 -11.91
C PRO A 204 2.25 -5.00 -11.54
N LEU A 205 2.71 -4.24 -12.54
CA LEU A 205 2.97 -2.81 -12.38
C LEU A 205 1.63 -2.04 -12.41
N SER A 206 1.45 -1.11 -11.49
CA SER A 206 0.20 -0.37 -11.27
C SER A 206 0.10 0.86 -12.19
N SER A 207 -1.11 1.39 -12.37
CA SER A 207 -1.30 2.67 -13.09
C SER A 207 -0.56 3.84 -12.42
N ALA A 208 -0.26 3.74 -11.12
CA ALA A 208 0.58 4.70 -10.41
C ALA A 208 2.07 4.62 -10.81
N ASP A 209 2.55 3.48 -11.32
CA ASP A 209 3.92 3.37 -11.86
C ASP A 209 4.11 4.23 -13.11
N PHE A 210 3.04 4.38 -13.89
CA PHE A 210 3.04 5.29 -15.03
C PHE A 210 3.14 6.75 -14.59
N VAL A 211 2.42 7.15 -13.54
CA VAL A 211 2.55 8.49 -12.93
C VAL A 211 3.96 8.72 -12.41
N MET A 212 4.52 7.78 -11.66
CA MET A 212 5.92 7.84 -11.17
C MET A 212 6.94 7.96 -12.29
N SER A 213 6.68 7.31 -13.42
CA SER A 213 7.52 7.39 -14.62
C SER A 213 7.44 8.77 -15.26
N LYS A 214 6.23 9.33 -15.41
CA LYS A 214 6.05 10.69 -15.93
C LYS A 214 6.76 11.70 -15.04
N ILE A 215 6.55 11.64 -13.73
CA ILE A 215 7.18 12.52 -12.74
C ILE A 215 8.72 12.48 -12.90
N ALA A 216 9.32 11.31 -13.05
CA ALA A 216 10.78 11.15 -13.18
C ALA A 216 11.38 11.84 -14.41
N THR A 217 10.59 12.07 -15.46
CA THR A 217 11.05 12.73 -16.70
C THR A 217 11.20 14.24 -16.58
N TYR A 218 10.67 14.86 -15.51
CA TYR A 218 10.72 16.30 -15.31
C TYR A 218 12.00 16.76 -14.59
N GLY A 219 13.16 16.45 -15.19
CA GLY A 219 14.46 16.91 -14.72
C GLY A 219 14.79 16.50 -13.28
N ASN A 220 15.59 17.32 -12.59
CA ASN A 220 15.96 17.08 -11.19
C ASN A 220 14.76 17.21 -10.24
N GLU A 221 13.86 18.15 -10.51
CA GLU A 221 12.69 18.41 -9.67
C GLU A 221 11.75 17.19 -9.64
N GLY A 222 11.38 16.69 -10.80
CA GLY A 222 10.56 15.49 -10.94
C GLY A 222 11.20 14.28 -10.26
N ARG A 223 12.51 14.05 -10.46
CA ARG A 223 13.22 12.98 -9.73
C ARG A 223 13.11 13.13 -8.22
N ASN A 224 13.28 14.33 -7.67
CA ASN A 224 13.17 14.55 -6.23
C ASN A 224 11.73 14.44 -5.70
N LEU A 225 10.71 14.82 -6.47
CA LEU A 225 9.31 14.58 -6.11
C LEU A 225 8.97 13.08 -6.08
N ARG A 226 9.46 12.32 -7.06
CA ARG A 226 9.34 10.86 -7.08
C ARG A 226 9.98 10.25 -5.82
N LYS A 227 11.22 10.66 -5.50
CA LYS A 227 11.94 10.23 -4.30
C LYS A 227 11.19 10.57 -3.02
N LEU A 228 10.61 11.77 -2.94
CA LEU A 228 9.79 12.18 -1.80
C LEU A 228 8.65 11.19 -1.59
N ILE A 229 7.94 10.80 -2.65
CA ILE A 229 6.86 9.81 -2.57
C ILE A 229 7.39 8.45 -2.09
N ASP A 230 8.43 7.92 -2.76
CA ASP A 230 8.98 6.59 -2.46
C ASP A 230 9.51 6.53 -1.01
N TYR A 231 10.32 7.51 -0.60
CA TYR A 231 10.90 7.57 0.75
C TYR A 231 9.87 7.86 1.83
N PHE A 232 8.86 8.69 1.57
CA PHE A 232 7.76 8.90 2.51
C PHE A 232 7.04 7.57 2.81
N CYS A 233 6.66 6.82 1.77
CA CYS A 233 5.97 5.54 1.93
C CYS A 233 6.84 4.50 2.65
N HIS A 234 8.15 4.51 2.42
CA HIS A 234 9.05 3.59 3.09
C HIS A 234 9.24 3.95 4.56
N LEU A 235 9.45 5.23 4.86
CA LEU A 235 9.73 5.71 6.21
C LEU A 235 8.50 5.67 7.13
N THR A 236 7.28 5.70 6.60
CA THR A 236 6.06 5.46 7.41
C THR A 236 5.99 4.02 7.95
N VAL A 237 6.67 3.07 7.31
CA VAL A 237 6.75 1.67 7.74
C VAL A 237 8.04 1.37 8.49
N SER A 238 9.16 1.96 8.04
CA SER A 238 10.51 1.65 8.52
C SER A 238 11.33 2.91 8.72
N GLY A 239 11.04 3.66 9.80
CA GLY A 239 11.73 4.90 10.14
C GLY A 239 13.26 4.76 10.26
N HIS A 240 13.76 3.59 10.66
CA HIS A 240 15.19 3.31 10.78
C HIS A 240 15.97 3.37 9.45
N ALA A 241 15.29 3.28 8.30
CA ALA A 241 15.94 3.38 6.99
C ALA A 241 16.32 4.83 6.62
N PHE A 242 16.00 5.82 7.46
CA PHE A 242 16.29 7.23 7.19
C PHE A 242 17.79 7.49 7.00
N ASP A 243 18.63 6.91 7.86
CA ASP A 243 20.07 7.10 7.78
C ASP A 243 20.65 6.45 6.52
N ASP A 244 20.19 5.23 6.18
CA ASP A 244 20.57 4.54 4.94
C ASP A 244 20.20 5.37 3.69
N ILE A 245 19.00 5.96 3.65
CA ILE A 245 18.55 6.83 2.55
C ILE A 245 19.46 8.07 2.46
N LYS A 246 19.74 8.70 3.59
CA LYS A 246 20.55 9.92 3.66
C LYS A 246 21.99 9.67 3.20
N GLU A 247 22.58 8.53 3.55
CA GLU A 247 23.93 8.14 3.15
C GLU A 247 24.02 7.68 1.69
N ASN A 248 22.99 6.98 1.20
CA ASN A 248 23.03 6.37 -0.12
C ASN A 248 22.58 7.30 -1.26
N ASP A 249 21.75 8.31 -0.98
CA ASP A 249 21.23 9.26 -1.95
C ASP A 249 21.62 10.72 -1.65
N GLU A 250 22.87 11.06 -1.94
CA GLU A 250 23.40 12.41 -1.73
C GLU A 250 22.61 13.51 -2.46
N GLU A 251 22.02 13.21 -3.63
CA GLU A 251 21.24 14.19 -4.41
C GLU A 251 19.97 14.56 -3.65
N PHE A 252 19.25 13.56 -3.12
CA PHE A 252 18.05 13.80 -2.31
C PHE A 252 18.38 14.36 -0.93
N ALA A 253 19.47 13.91 -0.30
CA ALA A 253 19.91 14.39 1.00
C ALA A 253 20.26 15.88 1.01
N LYS A 254 20.62 16.45 -0.15
CA LYS A 254 20.86 17.90 -0.34
C LYS A 254 19.58 18.68 -0.66
N SER A 255 18.46 18.01 -0.96
CA SER A 255 17.20 18.65 -1.31
C SER A 255 16.40 19.10 -0.08
N GLU A 256 15.50 20.07 -0.24
CA GLU A 256 14.60 20.48 0.85
C GLU A 256 13.55 19.40 1.20
N HIS A 257 13.31 18.43 0.31
CA HIS A 257 12.31 17.38 0.53
C HIS A 257 12.67 16.44 1.67
N ILE A 258 13.96 16.13 1.90
CA ILE A 258 14.37 15.23 3.00
C ILE A 258 13.99 15.81 4.37
N ARG A 259 14.06 17.14 4.53
CA ARG A 259 13.68 17.83 5.77
C ARG A 259 12.19 17.67 6.09
N LYS A 260 11.35 17.60 5.05
CA LYS A 260 9.89 17.46 5.18
C LYS A 260 9.48 16.08 5.70
N ILE A 261 10.31 15.06 5.52
CA ILE A 261 10.03 13.67 5.92
C ILE A 261 10.96 13.13 7.01
N GLN A 262 11.97 13.90 7.44
CA GLN A 262 12.93 13.49 8.48
C GLN A 262 12.25 13.06 9.78
N TRP A 263 11.11 13.66 10.11
CA TRP A 263 10.37 13.35 11.32
C TRP A 263 9.88 11.90 11.39
N LEU A 264 9.74 11.21 10.24
CA LEU A 264 9.34 9.81 10.16
C LEU A 264 10.39 8.85 10.74
N SER A 265 11.64 9.29 10.90
CA SER A 265 12.69 8.49 11.56
C SER A 265 12.32 8.02 12.98
N ASN A 266 11.43 8.76 13.65
CA ASN A 266 10.97 8.46 15.01
C ASN A 266 9.47 8.11 15.07
N GLN A 267 8.80 7.95 13.92
CA GLN A 267 7.37 7.66 13.88
C GLN A 267 7.10 6.18 14.14
N THR A 268 6.06 5.88 14.92
CA THR A 268 5.65 4.51 15.28
C THR A 268 4.18 4.23 15.00
N ASP A 269 3.41 5.22 14.54
CA ASP A 269 1.99 5.04 14.26
C ASP A 269 1.75 4.19 13.01
N GLU A 270 0.97 3.12 13.17
CA GLU A 270 0.66 2.17 12.10
C GLU A 270 -0.68 2.43 11.40
N LEU A 271 -1.48 3.40 11.86
CA LEU A 271 -2.84 3.62 11.36
C LEU A 271 -2.85 4.11 9.91
N PHE A 272 -1.86 4.92 9.52
CA PHE A 272 -1.74 5.49 8.18
C PHE A 272 -0.36 5.25 7.57
N GLN A 273 -0.22 4.11 6.90
CA GLN A 273 0.97 3.71 6.15
C GLN A 273 0.61 3.55 4.67
N PRO A 274 0.54 4.66 3.90
CA PRO A 274 0.16 4.64 2.50
C PRO A 274 1.28 4.06 1.63
N ASP A 275 0.91 3.36 0.56
CA ASP A 275 1.86 3.07 -0.51
C ASP A 275 1.94 4.23 -1.53
N TYR A 276 2.83 4.15 -2.51
CA TYR A 276 2.99 5.23 -3.49
C TYR A 276 1.73 5.43 -4.35
N THR A 277 0.92 4.38 -4.56
CA THR A 277 -0.36 4.49 -5.29
C THR A 277 -1.33 5.35 -4.48
N ASP A 278 -1.39 5.12 -3.18
CA ASP A 278 -2.20 5.92 -2.24
C ASP A 278 -1.73 7.38 -2.20
N VAL A 279 -0.42 7.62 -2.06
CA VAL A 279 0.15 8.98 -2.04
C VAL A 279 -0.14 9.75 -3.33
N ILE A 280 0.07 9.12 -4.49
CA ILE A 280 -0.22 9.73 -5.80
C ILE A 280 -1.70 10.07 -5.93
N ARG A 281 -2.57 9.17 -5.48
CA ARG A 281 -4.02 9.38 -5.51
C ARG A 281 -4.43 10.56 -4.66
N ILE A 282 -3.93 10.63 -3.42
CA ILE A 282 -4.21 11.75 -2.49
C ILE A 282 -3.67 13.06 -3.06
N ALA A 283 -2.42 13.07 -3.53
CA ALA A 283 -1.81 14.26 -4.14
C ALA A 283 -2.58 14.73 -5.39
N GLY A 284 -3.06 13.80 -6.23
CA GLY A 284 -3.91 14.11 -7.38
C GLY A 284 -5.27 14.69 -6.99
N LEU A 285 -5.92 14.16 -5.96
CA LEU A 285 -7.17 14.70 -5.43
C LEU A 285 -6.97 16.10 -4.84
N VAL A 286 -5.85 16.33 -4.15
CA VAL A 286 -5.53 17.62 -3.53
C VAL A 286 -5.16 18.68 -4.58
N GLY A 287 -4.24 18.35 -5.49
CA GLY A 287 -3.68 19.30 -6.47
C GLY A 287 -4.54 19.49 -7.73
N PHE A 288 -5.22 18.44 -8.18
CA PHE A 288 -5.97 18.45 -9.46
C PHE A 288 -7.46 18.14 -9.31
N SER A 289 -7.93 17.74 -8.13
CA SER A 289 -9.29 17.17 -7.96
C SER A 289 -9.53 15.95 -8.85
N ARG A 290 -8.47 15.17 -9.12
CA ARG A 290 -8.48 13.96 -9.97
C ARG A 290 -7.90 12.77 -9.21
N GLY A 291 -8.62 11.66 -9.16
CA GLY A 291 -8.18 10.45 -8.45
C GLY A 291 -7.58 9.39 -9.37
N LYS A 292 -7.88 9.44 -10.67
CA LYS A 292 -7.39 8.45 -11.65
C LYS A 292 -5.99 8.77 -12.10
N ALA A 293 -5.12 7.76 -12.10
CA ALA A 293 -3.72 7.88 -12.55
C ALA A 293 -3.59 8.49 -13.95
N GLY A 294 -4.41 8.05 -14.92
CA GLY A 294 -4.42 8.61 -16.28
C GLY A 294 -4.72 10.11 -16.31
N ALA A 295 -5.67 10.57 -15.51
CA ALA A 295 -5.98 11.99 -15.39
C ALA A 295 -4.83 12.80 -14.78
N ILE A 296 -4.12 12.24 -13.78
CA ILE A 296 -2.94 12.87 -13.19
C ILE A 296 -1.81 12.98 -14.22
N VAL A 297 -1.56 11.93 -15.01
CA VAL A 297 -0.53 11.99 -16.07
C VAL A 297 -0.91 13.00 -17.16
N SER A 298 -2.19 13.10 -17.53
CA SER A 298 -2.67 14.09 -18.49
C SER A 298 -2.39 15.53 -18.01
N GLU A 299 -2.66 15.83 -16.75
CA GLU A 299 -2.33 17.13 -16.13
C GLU A 299 -0.81 17.38 -16.16
N LEU A 300 0.00 16.41 -15.73
CA LEU A 300 1.46 16.52 -15.71
C LEU A 300 2.10 16.54 -17.11
N SER A 301 1.34 16.18 -18.15
CA SER A 301 1.77 16.25 -19.55
C SER A 301 1.36 17.55 -20.23
N GLY A 302 0.66 18.45 -19.54
CA GLY A 302 0.21 19.72 -20.10
C GLY A 302 -0.92 19.57 -21.11
N LEU A 303 -1.78 18.55 -20.96
CA LEU A 303 -2.94 18.39 -21.84
C LEU A 303 -3.96 19.52 -21.59
N ASP A 304 -4.17 20.36 -22.60
CA ASP A 304 -5.16 21.43 -22.52
C ASP A 304 -6.59 20.84 -22.50
N PRO A 305 -7.43 21.15 -21.49
CA PRO A 305 -8.77 20.59 -21.37
C PRO A 305 -9.73 20.94 -22.51
N GLN A 306 -9.53 22.07 -23.17
CA GLN A 306 -10.38 22.59 -24.25
C GLN A 306 -9.93 22.04 -25.60
N THR A 307 -8.63 22.12 -25.90
CA THR A 307 -8.10 21.75 -27.22
C THR A 307 -7.72 20.27 -27.33
N ARG A 308 -7.56 19.58 -26.20
CA ARG A 308 -7.03 18.20 -26.08
C ARG A 308 -5.66 18.04 -26.75
N LYS A 309 -4.89 19.11 -26.84
CA LYS A 309 -3.51 19.10 -27.32
C LYS A 309 -2.56 19.34 -26.17
N ILE A 310 -1.33 18.86 -26.32
CA ILE A 310 -0.25 19.11 -25.38
C ILE A 310 0.19 20.58 -25.54
N ASP A 311 0.16 21.33 -24.45
CA ASP A 311 0.77 22.65 -24.30
C ASP A 311 1.87 22.58 -23.25
N GLU A 312 3.12 22.69 -23.70
CA GLU A 312 4.30 22.62 -22.84
C GLU A 312 4.34 23.74 -21.79
N ASN A 313 3.64 24.86 -22.01
CA ASN A 313 3.58 25.97 -21.07
C ASN A 313 2.76 25.64 -19.81
N LEU A 314 1.88 24.64 -19.88
CA LEU A 314 1.06 24.20 -18.74
C LEU A 314 1.83 23.26 -17.78
N ILE A 315 2.91 22.63 -18.27
CA ILE A 315 3.66 21.61 -17.53
C ILE A 315 4.24 22.18 -16.21
N PRO A 316 4.95 23.32 -16.18
CA PRO A 316 5.55 23.82 -14.94
C PRO A 316 4.52 24.10 -13.85
N ALA A 317 3.37 24.68 -14.21
CA ALA A 317 2.30 24.95 -13.25
C ALA A 317 1.65 23.66 -12.73
N ALA A 318 1.54 22.61 -13.55
CA ALA A 318 1.06 21.32 -13.10
C ALA A 318 2.01 20.68 -12.07
N TYR A 319 3.32 20.72 -12.30
CA TYR A 319 4.32 20.21 -11.35
C TYR A 319 4.36 21.01 -10.04
N SER A 320 4.23 22.34 -10.09
CA SER A 320 4.13 23.17 -8.87
C SER A 320 2.93 22.76 -8.01
N ARG A 321 1.74 22.64 -8.62
CA ARG A 321 0.52 22.20 -7.91
C ARG A 321 0.68 20.81 -7.31
N PHE A 322 1.32 19.89 -8.02
CA PHE A 322 1.57 18.54 -7.51
C PHE A 322 2.58 18.51 -6.36
N ALA A 323 3.65 19.32 -6.46
CA ALA A 323 4.64 19.47 -5.39
C ALA A 323 4.02 20.07 -4.12
N GLU A 324 3.20 21.12 -4.26
CA GLU A 324 2.46 21.72 -3.15
C GLU A 324 1.51 20.71 -2.48
N ALA A 325 0.81 19.89 -3.27
CA ALA A 325 -0.04 18.83 -2.75
C ALA A 325 0.75 17.78 -1.96
N LEU A 326 1.92 17.38 -2.45
CA LEU A 326 2.83 16.46 -1.73
C LEU A 326 3.33 17.09 -0.43
N ASP A 327 3.69 18.37 -0.44
CA ASP A 327 4.16 19.08 0.75
C ASP A 327 3.10 19.11 1.86
N LEU A 328 1.83 19.34 1.49
CA LEU A 328 0.71 19.28 2.42
C LEU A 328 0.51 17.87 2.98
N LEU A 329 0.69 16.84 2.14
CA LEU A 329 0.51 15.43 2.48
C LEU A 329 1.61 14.91 3.42
N VAL A 330 2.87 15.25 3.18
CA VAL A 330 3.98 14.74 4.00
C VAL A 330 4.21 15.54 5.29
N SER A 331 3.47 16.63 5.47
CA SER A 331 3.55 17.50 6.64
C SER A 331 3.25 16.74 7.93
N LYS A 332 4.22 16.73 8.86
CA LYS A 332 4.10 16.15 10.20
C LYS A 332 2.81 16.58 10.89
N THR A 333 2.59 17.89 10.97
CA THR A 333 1.43 18.48 11.65
C THR A 333 0.12 18.02 11.03
N HIS A 334 0.05 17.90 9.70
CA HIS A 334 -1.18 17.51 9.03
C HIS A 334 -1.47 16.03 9.25
N LEU A 335 -0.44 15.19 9.10
CA LEU A 335 -0.60 13.75 9.27
C LEU A 335 -0.91 13.38 10.73
N GLU A 336 -0.19 13.92 11.71
CA GLU A 336 -0.44 13.66 13.14
C GLU A 336 -1.84 14.09 13.55
N ARG A 337 -2.30 15.27 13.11
CA ARG A 337 -3.67 15.74 13.39
C ARG A 337 -4.73 14.87 12.74
N PHE A 338 -4.51 14.45 11.50
CA PHE A 338 -5.42 13.55 10.81
C PHE A 338 -5.52 12.20 11.52
N VAL A 339 -4.38 11.59 11.87
CA VAL A 339 -4.35 10.33 12.61
C VAL A 339 -5.04 10.47 13.97
N MET A 340 -4.73 11.52 14.74
CA MET A 340 -5.43 11.83 16.00
C MET A 340 -6.93 11.99 15.79
N MET A 341 -7.37 12.61 14.69
CA MET A 341 -8.79 12.77 14.38
C MET A 341 -9.47 11.42 14.12
N ILE A 342 -8.84 10.51 13.36
CA ILE A 342 -9.37 9.17 13.11
C ILE A 342 -9.40 8.33 14.39
N LYS A 343 -8.34 8.41 15.22
CA LYS A 343 -8.30 7.78 16.56
C LYS A 343 -9.37 8.33 17.49
N SER A 344 -9.61 9.65 17.47
CA SER A 344 -10.68 10.29 18.26
C SER A 344 -12.09 9.87 17.84
N ALA A 345 -12.26 9.43 16.59
CA ALA A 345 -13.49 8.80 16.12
C ALA A 345 -13.58 7.32 16.58
N GLY A 346 -12.59 6.78 17.30
CA GLY A 346 -12.60 5.41 17.83
C GLY A 346 -11.91 4.37 16.94
N TYR A 347 -11.37 4.76 15.79
CA TYR A 347 -10.56 3.87 14.94
C TYR A 347 -9.10 3.95 15.36
N ILE A 348 -8.73 3.14 16.35
CA ILE A 348 -7.43 3.20 17.02
C ILE A 348 -6.38 2.28 16.42
N ASP A 349 -6.82 1.27 15.66
CA ASP A 349 -5.97 0.25 15.04
C ASP A 349 -6.29 0.09 13.54
N ALA A 350 -5.27 -0.18 12.73
CA ALA A 350 -5.42 -0.31 11.28
C ALA A 350 -6.36 -1.46 10.88
N SER A 351 -6.45 -2.52 11.69
CA SER A 351 -7.35 -3.65 11.43
C SER A 351 -8.83 -3.29 11.54
N MET A 352 -9.17 -2.16 12.18
CA MET A 352 -10.53 -1.63 12.25
C MET A 352 -10.98 -0.99 10.94
N ILE A 353 -10.04 -0.63 10.06
CA ILE A 353 -10.33 0.11 8.83
C ILE A 353 -10.37 -0.89 7.68
N GLY A 354 -11.58 -1.33 7.33
CA GLY A 354 -11.80 -2.30 6.23
C GLY A 354 -11.49 -1.77 4.82
N SER A 355 -11.24 -0.47 4.65
CA SER A 355 -10.94 0.15 3.35
C SER A 355 -9.87 1.24 3.46
N LYS A 356 -8.68 0.96 2.90
CA LYS A 356 -7.62 1.97 2.73
C LYS A 356 -8.09 3.17 1.91
N ASN A 357 -8.93 2.92 0.91
CA ASN A 357 -9.49 3.98 0.06
C ASN A 357 -10.32 4.98 0.85
N ALA A 358 -11.12 4.53 1.83
CA ALA A 358 -11.88 5.45 2.68
C ALA A 358 -10.95 6.39 3.46
N LEU A 359 -9.83 5.85 3.98
CA LEU A 359 -8.84 6.61 4.72
C LEU A 359 -8.08 7.60 3.81
N ASN A 360 -7.70 7.16 2.60
CA ASN A 360 -7.07 8.02 1.59
C ASN A 360 -7.96 9.21 1.21
N PHE A 361 -9.25 8.97 0.95
CA PHE A 361 -10.17 10.05 0.62
C PHE A 361 -10.41 10.98 1.80
N ALA A 362 -10.56 10.44 3.02
CA ALA A 362 -10.70 11.25 4.23
C ALA A 362 -9.47 12.16 4.44
N TYR A 363 -8.26 11.67 4.15
CA TYR A 363 -7.05 12.49 4.25
C TYR A 363 -6.98 13.56 3.15
N ALA A 364 -7.29 13.19 1.90
CA ALA A 364 -7.37 14.15 0.80
C ALA A 364 -8.41 15.25 1.08
N LEU A 365 -9.58 14.88 1.63
CA LEU A 365 -10.62 15.79 2.05
C LEU A 365 -10.11 16.72 3.16
N TYR A 366 -9.47 16.17 4.21
CA TYR A 366 -8.87 16.98 5.28
C TYR A 366 -7.90 18.03 4.74
N LEU A 367 -6.97 17.62 3.86
CA LEU A 367 -6.00 18.54 3.25
C LEU A 367 -6.68 19.60 2.38
N ARG A 368 -7.72 19.24 1.63
CA ARG A 368 -8.51 20.19 0.82
C ARG A 368 -9.27 21.19 1.67
N LEU A 369 -9.91 20.76 2.76
CA LEU A 369 -10.61 21.66 3.68
C LEU A 369 -9.65 22.58 4.43
N ARG A 370 -8.39 22.18 4.57
CA ARG A 370 -7.35 23.05 5.14
C ARG A 370 -6.94 24.21 4.24
N LEU A 371 -7.20 24.11 2.94
CA LEU A 371 -7.00 25.19 1.99
C LEU A 371 -8.15 26.21 2.00
N ASP A 372 -9.23 25.92 2.73
CA ASP A 372 -10.35 26.83 2.94
C ASP A 372 -10.19 27.55 4.29
N ASP A 373 -9.77 28.82 4.24
CA ASP A 373 -9.57 29.67 5.41
C ASP A 373 -10.86 30.02 6.15
N GLN A 374 -12.03 29.74 5.57
CA GLN A 374 -13.32 29.97 6.23
C GLN A 374 -13.68 28.88 7.25
N LEU A 375 -13.05 27.70 7.14
CA LEU A 375 -13.32 26.56 8.04
C LEU A 375 -12.30 26.51 9.17
N ASN A 376 -12.77 26.46 10.41
CA ASN A 376 -11.92 26.23 11.57
C ASN A 376 -11.59 24.72 11.75
N GLU A 377 -10.58 24.41 12.57
CA GLU A 377 -10.15 23.01 12.77
C GLU A 377 -11.26 22.11 13.35
N GLY A 378 -12.18 22.65 14.16
CA GLY A 378 -13.31 21.89 14.70
C GLY A 378 -14.32 21.50 13.62
N GLU A 379 -14.66 22.43 12.73
CA GLU A 379 -15.53 22.16 11.57
C GLU A 379 -14.89 21.15 10.62
N ARG A 380 -13.59 21.32 10.31
CA ARG A 380 -12.82 20.36 9.50
C ARG A 380 -12.86 18.96 10.12
N ALA A 381 -12.63 18.86 11.42
CA ALA A 381 -12.63 17.59 12.12
C ALA A 381 -14.01 16.91 12.09
N ARG A 382 -15.08 17.65 12.35
CA ARG A 382 -16.45 17.15 12.28
C ARG A 382 -16.77 16.60 10.89
N ILE A 383 -16.54 17.39 9.84
CA ILE A 383 -16.83 17.02 8.45
C ILE A 383 -16.04 15.76 8.07
N VAL A 384 -14.74 15.71 8.34
CA VAL A 384 -13.89 14.58 7.94
C VAL A 384 -14.27 13.30 8.69
N LYS A 385 -14.52 13.35 10.00
CA LYS A 385 -14.94 12.16 10.78
C LYS A 385 -16.28 11.61 10.26
N ARG A 386 -17.28 12.47 10.10
CA ARG A 386 -18.61 12.07 9.59
C ARG A 386 -18.52 11.51 8.19
N TRP A 387 -17.74 12.13 7.31
CA TRP A 387 -17.54 11.64 5.95
C TRP A 387 -16.85 10.28 5.92
N PHE A 388 -15.81 10.10 6.73
CA PHE A 388 -15.07 8.84 6.84
C PHE A 388 -15.97 7.70 7.30
N VAL A 389 -16.71 7.90 8.40
CA VAL A 389 -17.60 6.86 8.95
C VAL A 389 -18.76 6.55 8.00
N MET A 390 -19.39 7.57 7.40
CA MET A 390 -20.41 7.37 6.38
C MET A 390 -19.86 6.56 5.19
N THR A 391 -18.63 6.85 4.75
CA THR A 391 -18.00 6.14 3.62
C THR A 391 -17.77 4.67 3.93
N LEU A 392 -17.39 4.33 5.16
CA LEU A 392 -17.24 2.95 5.61
C LEU A 392 -18.59 2.23 5.68
N LEU A 393 -19.60 2.83 6.30
CA LEU A 393 -20.93 2.25 6.48
C LEU A 393 -21.64 2.02 5.14
N THR A 394 -21.49 2.93 4.18
CA THR A 394 -22.22 2.87 2.90
C THR A 394 -21.43 2.22 1.76
N GLY A 395 -20.21 1.74 2.03
CA GLY A 395 -19.37 1.08 1.02
C GLY A 395 -18.91 1.98 -0.13
N ARG A 396 -19.01 3.31 -0.01
CA ARG A 396 -18.71 4.30 -1.07
C ARG A 396 -17.26 4.30 -1.56
N ALA A 397 -16.35 3.67 -0.82
CA ALA A 397 -14.94 3.52 -1.18
C ALA A 397 -14.62 2.24 -1.98
N VAL A 398 -15.65 1.51 -2.43
CA VAL A 398 -15.53 0.26 -3.21
C VAL A 398 -16.08 0.48 -4.62
N GLY A 399 -15.56 -0.26 -5.61
CA GLY A 399 -16.02 -0.19 -7.00
C GLY A 399 -15.45 1.02 -7.74
N SER A 400 -16.29 1.83 -8.38
CA SER A 400 -15.88 3.04 -9.13
C SER A 400 -15.63 4.26 -8.22
N PHE A 401 -14.89 4.05 -7.13
CA PHE A 401 -14.70 5.05 -6.07
C PHE A 401 -14.00 6.33 -6.57
N GLU A 402 -13.08 6.26 -7.53
CA GLU A 402 -12.40 7.47 -8.03
C GLU A 402 -13.38 8.45 -8.69
N SER A 403 -14.32 7.93 -9.49
CA SER A 403 -15.34 8.78 -10.15
C SER A 403 -16.30 9.41 -9.13
N THR A 404 -16.64 8.66 -8.08
CA THR A 404 -17.45 9.15 -6.96
C THR A 404 -16.73 10.29 -6.24
N TRP A 405 -15.46 10.11 -5.90
CA TRP A 405 -14.65 11.12 -5.21
C TRP A 405 -14.43 12.40 -6.03
N GLU A 406 -14.17 12.27 -7.33
CA GLU A 406 -14.09 13.43 -8.22
C GLU A 406 -15.41 14.22 -8.28
N THR A 407 -16.54 13.51 -8.23
CA THR A 407 -17.87 14.13 -8.15
C THR A 407 -18.08 14.81 -6.80
N ASP A 408 -17.72 14.14 -5.70
CA ASP A 408 -17.84 14.65 -4.35
C ASP A 408 -17.01 15.94 -4.18
N LEU A 409 -15.74 15.95 -4.61
CA LEU A 409 -14.88 17.14 -4.56
C LEU A 409 -15.40 18.31 -5.42
N ARG A 410 -15.99 18.01 -6.58
CA ARG A 410 -16.64 19.03 -7.41
C ARG A 410 -17.84 19.65 -6.67
N ARG A 411 -18.71 18.82 -6.09
CA ARG A 411 -19.88 19.29 -5.34
C ARG A 411 -19.49 20.09 -4.11
N ILE A 412 -18.43 19.68 -3.40
CA ILE A 412 -17.84 20.44 -2.28
C ILE A 412 -17.40 21.83 -2.75
N LYS A 413 -16.71 21.91 -3.89
CA LYS A 413 -16.27 23.20 -4.46
C LYS A 413 -17.47 24.11 -4.79
N ASP A 414 -18.55 23.54 -5.32
CA ASP A 414 -19.72 24.29 -5.77
C ASP A 414 -20.65 24.73 -4.63
N HIS A 415 -20.80 23.92 -3.57
CA HIS A 415 -21.84 24.12 -2.53
C HIS A 415 -21.28 24.30 -1.11
N GLY A 416 -19.97 24.11 -0.92
CA GLY A 416 -19.35 24.01 0.40
C GLY A 416 -19.47 22.60 1.00
N ALA A 417 -18.47 22.22 1.80
CA ALA A 417 -18.35 20.86 2.32
C ALA A 417 -19.47 20.48 3.30
N GLU A 418 -19.83 21.37 4.22
CA GLU A 418 -20.88 21.15 5.22
C GLU A 418 -22.25 20.94 4.57
N GLN A 419 -22.65 21.84 3.67
CA GLN A 419 -23.97 21.77 3.02
C GLN A 419 -24.10 20.53 2.15
N TYR A 420 -23.03 20.18 1.42
CA TYR A 420 -23.05 19.00 0.59
C TYR A 420 -23.04 17.71 1.41
N LEU A 421 -22.26 17.65 2.50
CA LEU A 421 -22.27 16.51 3.43
C LEU A 421 -23.69 16.27 3.98
N ARG A 422 -24.38 17.32 4.44
CA ARG A 422 -25.78 17.18 4.93
C ARG A 422 -26.73 16.61 3.87
N THR A 423 -26.59 17.08 2.63
CA THR A 423 -27.40 16.59 1.50
C THR A 423 -27.11 15.11 1.22
N LEU A 424 -25.84 14.72 1.30
CA LEU A 424 -25.40 13.35 1.09
C LEU A 424 -25.88 12.43 2.22
N GLU A 425 -25.71 12.84 3.48
CA GLU A 425 -26.19 12.14 4.67
C GLU A 425 -27.69 11.90 4.62
N ALA A 426 -28.49 12.93 4.29
CA ALA A 426 -29.93 12.80 4.14
C ALA A 426 -30.34 11.79 3.04
N SER A 427 -29.51 11.62 2.02
CA SER A 427 -29.76 10.67 0.93
C SER A 427 -29.35 9.24 1.27
N VAL A 428 -28.24 9.04 2.00
CA VAL A 428 -27.63 7.71 2.18
C VAL A 428 -27.82 7.12 3.58
N LEU A 429 -28.05 7.97 4.59
CA LEU A 429 -28.22 7.61 5.99
C LEU A 429 -29.65 7.97 6.47
N SER A 430 -30.65 7.62 5.66
CA SER A 430 -32.07 7.79 6.01
C SER A 430 -32.49 6.91 7.19
N ASP A 431 -33.67 7.14 7.78
CA ASP A 431 -34.19 6.26 8.84
C ASP A 431 -34.30 4.79 8.38
N SER A 432 -34.63 4.56 7.11
CA SER A 432 -34.62 3.20 6.53
C SER A 432 -33.22 2.57 6.52
N PHE A 433 -32.15 3.38 6.38
CA PHE A 433 -30.79 2.85 6.47
C PHE A 433 -30.51 2.36 7.89
N TRP A 434 -30.79 3.19 8.89
CA TRP A 434 -30.50 2.88 10.29
C TRP A 434 -31.34 1.72 10.84
N ASP A 435 -32.64 1.73 10.55
CA ASP A 435 -33.60 0.82 11.17
C ASP A 435 -33.68 -0.54 10.44
N VAL A 436 -33.28 -0.58 9.16
CA VAL A 436 -33.39 -1.78 8.32
C VAL A 436 -32.04 -2.20 7.74
N THR A 437 -31.42 -1.35 6.91
CA THR A 437 -30.21 -1.74 6.16
C THR A 437 -29.05 -2.10 7.08
N LEU A 438 -28.73 -1.25 8.06
CA LEU A 438 -27.61 -1.49 8.98
C LEU A 438 -27.85 -2.72 9.87
N VAL A 439 -29.10 -2.93 10.31
CA VAL A 439 -29.48 -4.13 11.08
C VAL A 439 -29.25 -5.41 10.26
N GLN A 440 -29.55 -5.37 8.96
CA GLN A 440 -29.27 -6.49 8.04
C GLN A 440 -27.77 -6.66 7.77
N GLU A 441 -27.01 -5.58 7.60
CA GLU A 441 -25.55 -5.64 7.45
C GLU A 441 -24.84 -6.23 8.68
N LEU A 442 -25.46 -6.11 9.85
CA LEU A 442 -25.01 -6.73 11.08
C LEU A 442 -25.27 -8.24 11.15
N GLU A 443 -26.02 -8.80 10.19
CA GLU A 443 -26.14 -10.24 9.97
C GLU A 443 -24.95 -10.76 9.14
N SER A 444 -23.78 -10.78 9.78
CA SER A 444 -22.53 -11.17 9.12
C SER A 444 -21.69 -12.11 9.99
N PRO A 445 -20.98 -13.07 9.37
CA PRO A 445 -19.95 -13.84 10.06
C PRO A 445 -18.59 -13.13 10.12
N SER A 446 -18.42 -12.05 9.35
CA SER A 446 -17.13 -11.39 9.19
C SER A 446 -16.89 -10.38 10.32
N LYS A 447 -15.89 -10.68 11.16
CA LYS A 447 -15.36 -9.71 12.14
C LYS A 447 -14.75 -8.47 11.48
N ARG A 448 -14.50 -8.49 10.16
CA ARG A 448 -14.02 -7.32 9.39
C ARG A 448 -15.15 -6.55 8.70
N SER A 449 -16.42 -6.91 8.98
CA SER A 449 -17.57 -6.16 8.45
C SER A 449 -17.46 -4.67 8.83
N PRO A 450 -17.66 -3.73 7.90
CA PRO A 450 -17.64 -2.30 8.20
C PRO A 450 -18.60 -1.94 9.34
N ALA A 451 -19.83 -2.47 9.33
CA ALA A 451 -20.81 -2.24 10.40
C ALA A 451 -20.30 -2.70 11.78
N PHE A 452 -19.64 -3.86 11.85
CA PHE A 452 -19.07 -4.35 13.11
C PHE A 452 -17.89 -3.51 13.59
N GLN A 453 -17.01 -3.11 12.68
CA GLN A 453 -15.86 -2.28 13.02
C GLN A 453 -16.29 -0.88 13.45
N THR A 454 -17.32 -0.30 12.82
CA THR A 454 -17.92 0.96 13.28
C THR A 454 -18.61 0.80 14.63
N TYR A 455 -19.25 -0.34 14.92
CA TYR A 455 -19.73 -0.62 16.28
C TYR A 455 -18.60 -0.66 17.31
N LEU A 456 -17.47 -1.31 17.02
CA LEU A 456 -16.32 -1.31 17.91
C LEU A 456 -15.74 0.11 18.07
N ALA A 457 -15.63 0.89 16.99
CA ALA A 457 -15.20 2.28 17.04
C ALA A 457 -16.12 3.16 17.89
N ALA A 458 -17.45 2.98 17.78
CA ALA A 458 -18.42 3.67 18.62
C ALA A 458 -18.19 3.38 20.12
N ARG A 459 -17.84 2.14 20.45
CA ARG A 459 -17.53 1.74 21.83
C ARG A 459 -16.21 2.31 22.33
N VAL A 460 -15.18 2.34 21.49
CA VAL A 460 -13.91 2.99 21.81
C VAL A 460 -14.14 4.49 22.08
N ALA A 461 -14.88 5.18 21.21
CA ALA A 461 -15.18 6.61 21.36
C ALA A 461 -15.98 6.93 22.63
N LYS A 462 -16.88 6.02 23.06
CA LYS A 462 -17.64 6.13 24.31
C LYS A 462 -16.87 5.61 25.55
N GLY A 463 -15.65 5.08 25.39
CA GLY A 463 -14.87 4.51 26.50
C GLY A 463 -15.48 3.24 27.11
N GLY A 464 -16.25 2.46 26.34
CA GLY A 464 -16.99 1.29 26.83
C GLY A 464 -16.09 0.16 27.33
N ARG A 465 -16.55 -0.57 28.36
CA ARG A 465 -15.82 -1.70 28.96
C ARG A 465 -16.04 -3.00 28.22
N GLY A 466 -15.07 -3.91 28.28
CA GLY A 466 -15.25 -5.28 27.78
C GLY A 466 -16.44 -5.98 28.43
N PHE A 467 -17.01 -6.96 27.74
CA PHE A 467 -18.14 -7.74 28.25
C PHE A 467 -17.77 -8.42 29.57
N LEU A 468 -18.55 -8.15 30.62
CA LEU A 468 -18.34 -8.57 32.00
C LEU A 468 -17.04 -8.08 32.66
N SER A 469 -16.31 -7.15 32.00
CA SER A 469 -15.15 -6.47 32.57
C SER A 469 -15.57 -5.23 33.36
N LYS A 470 -14.93 -5.01 34.50
CA LYS A 470 -15.09 -3.79 35.30
C LYS A 470 -14.05 -2.73 34.97
N SER A 471 -12.82 -3.18 34.68
CA SER A 471 -11.62 -2.35 34.75
C SER A 471 -10.95 -2.15 33.38
N ILE A 472 -11.20 -3.03 32.41
CA ILE A 472 -10.55 -3.01 31.10
C ILE A 472 -11.52 -2.53 30.03
N ASN A 473 -11.12 -1.49 29.30
CA ASN A 473 -11.91 -0.94 28.21
C ASN A 473 -11.64 -1.59 26.86
N ILE A 474 -12.53 -1.38 25.90
CA ILE A 474 -12.42 -1.95 24.56
C ILE A 474 -11.16 -1.47 23.83
N ALA A 475 -10.72 -0.23 24.06
CA ALA A 475 -9.52 0.30 23.43
C ALA A 475 -8.28 -0.52 23.82
N GLN A 476 -8.09 -0.76 25.12
CA GLN A 476 -7.02 -1.59 25.68
C GLN A 476 -7.09 -3.03 25.19
N MET A 477 -8.30 -3.58 24.99
CA MET A 477 -8.49 -4.93 24.45
C MET A 477 -8.09 -5.05 22.98
N ILE A 478 -8.32 -4.00 22.18
CA ILE A 478 -7.97 -3.97 20.75
C ILE A 478 -6.46 -3.78 20.56
N GLU A 479 -5.86 -2.86 21.31
CA GLU A 479 -4.40 -2.61 21.26
C GLU A 479 -3.59 -3.74 21.91
N GLY A 480 -4.20 -4.51 22.82
CA GLY A 480 -3.58 -5.62 23.55
C GLY A 480 -4.08 -7.00 23.13
N HIS A 481 -4.19 -7.91 24.11
CA HIS A 481 -4.65 -9.29 23.92
C HIS A 481 -6.10 -9.50 24.41
N GLY A 482 -7.05 -8.73 23.88
CA GLY A 482 -8.47 -8.98 24.12
C GLY A 482 -8.97 -10.23 23.39
N ASP A 483 -9.87 -10.99 24.01
CA ASP A 483 -10.46 -12.18 23.40
C ASP A 483 -11.84 -11.90 22.81
N MET A 484 -12.06 -12.40 21.59
CA MET A 484 -13.38 -12.46 20.97
C MET A 484 -14.14 -13.69 21.46
N HIS A 485 -15.07 -13.49 22.38
CA HIS A 485 -15.88 -14.55 22.97
C HIS A 485 -17.25 -14.69 22.29
N HIS A 486 -17.70 -15.92 22.09
CA HIS A 486 -19.08 -16.22 21.67
C HIS A 486 -20.01 -16.12 22.88
N ILE A 487 -20.83 -15.07 22.97
CA ILE A 487 -21.78 -14.85 24.06
C ILE A 487 -22.64 -16.09 24.31
N ILE A 488 -23.17 -16.69 23.24
CA ILE A 488 -23.74 -18.03 23.29
C ILE A 488 -22.68 -18.98 22.74
N PRO A 489 -22.05 -19.85 23.58
CA PRO A 489 -20.89 -20.61 23.16
C PRO A 489 -21.15 -21.54 21.99
N LYS A 490 -20.16 -21.64 21.11
CA LYS A 490 -20.18 -22.48 19.91
C LYS A 490 -20.56 -23.93 20.21
N ASN A 491 -19.92 -24.57 21.20
CA ASN A 491 -20.17 -25.98 21.49
C ASN A 491 -21.57 -26.21 22.12
N HIS A 492 -22.13 -25.19 22.77
CA HIS A 492 -23.51 -25.23 23.23
C HIS A 492 -24.47 -25.22 22.02
N LEU A 493 -24.28 -24.29 21.08
CA LEU A 493 -25.11 -24.17 19.87
C LEU A 493 -25.07 -25.43 18.99
N ILE A 494 -23.88 -26.01 18.77
CA ILE A 494 -23.73 -27.25 17.98
C ILE A 494 -24.55 -28.39 18.56
N ARG A 495 -24.54 -28.56 19.88
CA ARG A 495 -25.29 -29.61 20.58
C ARG A 495 -26.82 -29.43 20.50
N HIS A 496 -27.28 -28.22 20.22
CA HIS A 496 -28.71 -27.85 20.23
C HIS A 496 -29.22 -27.44 18.84
N GLY A 497 -28.66 -28.01 17.77
CA GLY A 497 -29.24 -27.91 16.42
C GLY A 497 -28.69 -26.81 15.52
N PHE A 498 -27.58 -26.16 15.88
CA PHE A 498 -26.89 -25.15 15.09
C PHE A 498 -25.46 -25.59 14.68
N PRO A 499 -25.32 -26.63 13.84
CA PRO A 499 -24.01 -27.21 13.54
C PRO A 499 -23.19 -26.41 12.53
N LYS A 500 -23.80 -25.48 11.76
CA LYS A 500 -23.13 -24.80 10.66
C LYS A 500 -22.31 -23.64 11.19
N GLN A 501 -21.15 -23.40 10.56
CA GLN A 501 -20.26 -22.31 10.95
C GLN A 501 -20.94 -20.94 10.95
N GLY A 502 -21.81 -20.68 9.97
CA GLY A 502 -22.59 -19.44 9.89
C GLY A 502 -23.64 -19.29 10.99
N ASP A 503 -24.04 -20.36 11.68
CA ASP A 503 -25.02 -20.27 12.76
C ASP A 503 -24.41 -19.61 14.00
N TYR A 504 -23.23 -20.07 14.43
CA TYR A 504 -22.58 -19.59 15.66
C TYR A 504 -21.57 -18.46 15.43
N ASN A 505 -20.93 -18.37 14.25
CA ASN A 505 -20.08 -17.24 13.89
C ASN A 505 -20.95 -16.11 13.34
N GLN A 506 -21.59 -15.39 14.25
CA GLN A 506 -22.36 -14.19 13.97
C GLN A 506 -21.71 -13.04 14.76
N ILE A 507 -21.51 -11.88 14.14
CA ILE A 507 -20.94 -10.71 14.85
C ILE A 507 -21.79 -10.28 16.05
N ALA A 508 -23.11 -10.43 15.94
CA ALA A 508 -24.04 -10.24 17.05
C ALA A 508 -23.96 -11.35 18.12
N ASN A 509 -23.20 -12.43 17.91
CA ASN A 509 -22.85 -13.41 18.94
C ASN A 509 -21.45 -13.17 19.54
N PHE A 510 -20.69 -12.18 19.07
CA PHE A 510 -19.35 -11.92 19.57
C PHE A 510 -19.31 -10.72 20.53
N ALA A 511 -18.52 -10.84 21.60
CA ALA A 511 -18.14 -9.71 22.45
C ALA A 511 -16.66 -9.77 22.82
N LEU A 512 -16.01 -8.61 22.94
CA LEU A 512 -14.66 -8.52 23.49
C LEU A 512 -14.74 -8.69 25.00
N THR A 513 -13.93 -9.57 25.55
CA THR A 513 -13.81 -9.79 26.99
C THR A 513 -12.37 -10.11 27.37
N GLU A 514 -12.08 -10.10 28.66
CA GLU A 514 -10.77 -10.47 29.18
C GLU A 514 -10.56 -11.99 29.06
N THR A 515 -9.33 -12.42 28.81
CA THR A 515 -9.00 -13.85 28.69
C THR A 515 -9.40 -14.66 29.93
N ALA A 516 -9.26 -14.10 31.13
CA ALA A 516 -9.68 -14.78 32.35
C ALA A 516 -11.20 -15.03 32.39
N ILE A 517 -12.00 -14.04 31.94
CA ILE A 517 -13.47 -14.16 31.85
C ILE A 517 -13.85 -15.17 30.77
N ASN A 518 -13.20 -15.09 29.60
CA ASN A 518 -13.40 -16.03 28.50
C ASN A 518 -13.15 -17.49 28.94
N ILE A 519 -12.06 -17.74 29.66
CA ILE A 519 -11.72 -19.06 30.22
C ILE A 519 -12.76 -19.51 31.26
N ALA A 520 -13.24 -18.60 32.11
CA ALA A 520 -14.23 -18.91 33.14
C ALA A 520 -15.61 -19.28 32.54
N ILE A 521 -16.05 -18.57 31.49
CA ILE A 521 -17.30 -18.88 30.79
C ILE A 521 -17.18 -20.22 30.05
N LYS A 522 -16.07 -20.45 29.32
CA LYS A 522 -15.82 -21.66 28.54
C LYS A 522 -16.98 -21.99 27.58
N ASP A 523 -17.76 -23.02 27.90
CA ASP A 523 -18.89 -23.55 27.11
C ASP A 523 -20.24 -23.43 27.85
N LEU A 524 -20.26 -22.69 28.97
CA LEU A 524 -21.47 -22.46 29.77
C LEU A 524 -22.47 -21.61 28.97
N PRO A 525 -23.75 -21.99 28.89
CA PRO A 525 -24.76 -21.15 28.26
C PRO A 525 -25.01 -19.86 29.06
N PRO A 526 -25.53 -18.79 28.43
CA PRO A 526 -25.83 -17.52 29.08
C PRO A 526 -26.56 -17.62 30.40
N LYS A 527 -27.63 -18.41 30.44
CA LYS A 527 -28.42 -18.59 31.66
C LYS A 527 -27.57 -19.08 32.85
N GLU A 528 -26.59 -19.95 32.60
CA GLU A 528 -25.74 -20.51 33.65
C GLU A 528 -24.67 -19.53 34.11
N TYR A 529 -23.89 -18.95 33.19
CA TYR A 529 -22.83 -18.02 33.60
C TYR A 529 -23.40 -16.68 34.11
N MET A 530 -24.56 -16.24 33.64
CA MET A 530 -25.21 -15.04 34.20
C MET A 530 -25.76 -15.29 35.60
N LEU A 531 -26.22 -16.52 35.90
CA LEU A 531 -26.58 -16.89 37.27
C LEU A 531 -25.36 -16.80 38.20
N MET A 532 -24.18 -17.24 37.73
CA MET A 532 -22.94 -17.09 38.50
C MET A 532 -22.62 -15.62 38.80
N VAL A 533 -22.86 -14.70 37.85
CA VAL A 533 -22.67 -13.26 38.07
C VAL A 533 -23.68 -12.73 39.10
N LEU A 534 -24.95 -13.16 39.06
CA LEU A 534 -25.96 -12.77 40.04
C LEU A 534 -25.61 -13.28 41.45
N GLU A 535 -25.18 -14.54 41.58
CA GLU A 535 -24.70 -15.10 42.85
C GLU A 535 -23.46 -14.35 43.38
N GLN A 536 -22.56 -13.92 42.48
CA GLN A 536 -21.40 -13.09 42.82
C GLN A 536 -21.82 -11.72 43.37
N ILE A 537 -22.85 -11.10 42.78
CA ILE A 537 -23.40 -9.81 43.27
C ILE A 537 -24.02 -9.98 44.66
N GLU A 538 -24.74 -11.07 44.90
CA GLU A 538 -25.38 -11.33 46.20
C GLU A 538 -24.37 -11.69 47.30
N SER A 539 -23.37 -12.51 46.97
CA SER A 539 -22.41 -13.04 47.95
C SER A 539 -21.15 -12.19 48.13
N GLY A 540 -20.83 -11.32 47.16
CA GLY A 540 -19.56 -10.60 47.08
C GLY A 540 -18.35 -11.49 46.71
N ASN A 541 -18.56 -12.78 46.45
CA ASN A 541 -17.47 -13.71 46.10
C ASN A 541 -17.23 -13.72 44.58
N LEU A 542 -16.04 -13.30 44.15
CA LEU A 542 -15.68 -13.17 42.75
C LEU A 542 -15.45 -14.55 42.10
N ARG A 543 -16.24 -14.87 41.08
CA ARG A 543 -16.16 -16.08 40.24
C ARG A 543 -15.98 -15.77 38.76
N LEU A 544 -16.56 -14.67 38.29
CA LEU A 544 -16.57 -14.29 36.88
C LEU A 544 -16.41 -12.76 36.76
N GLY A 545 -15.22 -12.32 36.40
CA GLY A 545 -14.85 -10.90 36.38
C GLY A 545 -14.91 -10.25 37.76
N GLU A 546 -15.02 -8.93 37.77
CA GLU A 546 -14.93 -8.10 38.99
C GLU A 546 -16.23 -7.33 39.30
N ILE A 547 -17.28 -7.50 38.49
CA ILE A 547 -18.56 -6.80 38.64
C ILE A 547 -19.33 -7.40 39.83
N CYS A 548 -19.53 -6.60 40.88
CA CYS A 548 -20.20 -6.99 42.12
C CYS A 548 -21.42 -6.11 42.45
N ASP A 549 -21.89 -5.33 41.48
CA ASP A 549 -23.02 -4.41 41.63
C ASP A 549 -23.99 -4.59 40.46
N ARG A 550 -25.30 -4.55 40.76
CA ARG A 550 -26.35 -4.82 39.76
C ARG A 550 -26.49 -3.68 38.75
N GLU A 551 -26.37 -2.44 39.20
CA GLU A 551 -26.42 -1.29 38.28
C GLU A 551 -25.18 -1.29 37.37
N ASP A 552 -24.01 -1.65 37.90
CA ASP A 552 -22.79 -1.76 37.12
C ASP A 552 -22.83 -2.88 36.07
N LEU A 553 -23.46 -4.02 36.40
CA LEU A 553 -23.75 -5.07 35.42
C LEU A 553 -24.65 -4.55 34.31
N GLN A 554 -25.75 -3.87 34.64
CA GLN A 554 -26.67 -3.31 33.64
C GLN A 554 -25.98 -2.30 32.72
N ARG A 555 -25.12 -1.42 33.28
CA ARG A 555 -24.29 -0.52 32.48
C ARG A 555 -23.35 -1.28 31.55
N ASN A 556 -22.67 -2.31 32.05
CA ASN A 556 -21.77 -3.13 31.22
C ASN A 556 -22.51 -3.84 30.08
N LEU A 557 -23.71 -4.39 30.35
CA LEU A 557 -24.54 -5.02 29.32
C LEU A 557 -24.96 -4.01 28.25
N ALA A 558 -25.38 -2.81 28.64
CA ALA A 558 -25.72 -1.72 27.72
C ALA A 558 -24.50 -1.26 26.90
N GLU A 559 -23.33 -1.08 27.52
CA GLU A 559 -22.04 -0.76 26.87
C GLU A 559 -21.64 -1.81 25.81
N ASN A 560 -22.11 -3.05 25.95
CA ASN A 560 -21.85 -4.17 25.04
C ASN A 560 -23.03 -4.49 24.11
N ALA A 561 -24.06 -3.64 24.06
CA ALA A 561 -25.30 -3.85 23.31
C ALA A 561 -25.92 -5.24 23.56
N ILE A 562 -25.90 -5.69 24.82
CA ILE A 562 -26.44 -7.00 25.22
C ILE A 562 -27.90 -6.82 25.64
N PRO A 563 -28.86 -7.47 24.96
CA PRO A 563 -30.27 -7.45 25.38
C PRO A 563 -30.47 -8.09 26.77
N GLU A 564 -31.46 -7.60 27.52
CA GLU A 564 -31.93 -8.22 28.77
C GLU A 564 -32.32 -9.69 28.62
N LEU A 565 -32.63 -10.12 27.40
CA LEU A 565 -32.87 -11.54 27.08
C LEU A 565 -31.69 -12.44 27.47
N ILE A 566 -30.47 -11.90 27.64
CA ILE A 566 -29.26 -12.67 28.00
C ILE A 566 -29.46 -13.59 29.22
N PHE A 567 -30.19 -13.12 30.25
CA PHE A 567 -30.43 -13.89 31.48
C PHE A 567 -31.28 -15.15 31.24
N ASN A 568 -32.08 -15.16 30.18
CA ASN A 568 -32.96 -16.25 29.81
C ASN A 568 -32.61 -16.87 28.45
N THR A 569 -31.46 -16.51 27.88
CA THR A 569 -31.08 -16.96 26.53
C THR A 569 -30.68 -18.44 26.55
N THR A 570 -31.33 -19.21 25.70
CA THR A 570 -31.08 -20.62 25.40
C THR A 570 -30.90 -20.80 23.89
N ALA A 571 -30.64 -22.03 23.44
CA ALA A 571 -30.60 -22.31 22.01
C ALA A 571 -31.94 -22.03 21.30
N GLU A 572 -33.08 -22.12 22.00
CA GLU A 572 -34.42 -21.95 21.41
C GLU A 572 -34.72 -20.50 21.02
N ASN A 573 -34.31 -19.54 21.85
CA ASN A 573 -34.50 -18.10 21.61
C ASN A 573 -33.22 -17.41 21.10
N TYR A 574 -32.20 -18.18 20.69
CA TYR A 574 -30.93 -17.67 20.17
C TYR A 574 -31.10 -16.66 19.03
N LYS A 575 -32.00 -16.94 18.08
CA LYS A 575 -32.26 -16.04 16.94
C LYS A 575 -32.90 -14.71 17.37
N GLU A 576 -33.76 -14.75 18.38
CA GLU A 576 -34.36 -13.54 18.97
C GLU A 576 -33.30 -12.70 19.68
N PHE A 577 -32.40 -13.34 20.43
CA PHE A 577 -31.25 -12.67 21.03
C PHE A 577 -30.39 -11.96 19.98
N LEU A 578 -30.04 -12.65 18.88
CA LEU A 578 -29.26 -12.04 17.80
C LEU A 578 -29.98 -10.85 17.17
N ALA A 579 -31.29 -10.96 16.92
CA ALA A 579 -32.07 -9.87 16.35
C ALA A 579 -32.11 -8.65 17.28
N GLY A 580 -32.39 -8.84 18.57
CA GLY A 580 -32.38 -7.78 19.57
C GLY A 580 -31.00 -7.12 19.71
N ARG A 581 -29.93 -7.91 19.73
CA ARG A 581 -28.56 -7.40 19.81
C ARG A 581 -28.18 -6.59 18.57
N ARG A 582 -28.53 -7.05 17.36
CA ARG A 582 -28.27 -6.28 16.12
C ARG A 582 -28.96 -4.93 16.14
N PHE A 583 -30.20 -4.87 16.63
CA PHE A 583 -30.92 -3.60 16.79
C PHE A 583 -30.17 -2.66 17.76
N LEU A 584 -29.80 -3.12 18.95
CA LEU A 584 -29.05 -2.32 19.92
C LEU A 584 -27.69 -1.85 19.37
N MET A 585 -26.99 -2.71 18.63
CA MET A 585 -25.74 -2.35 17.96
C MET A 585 -25.95 -1.25 16.91
N ALA A 586 -26.98 -1.36 16.08
CA ALA A 586 -27.32 -0.34 15.07
C ALA A 586 -27.70 1.00 15.72
N THR A 587 -28.50 1.00 16.79
CA THR A 587 -28.83 2.19 17.57
C THR A 587 -27.57 2.85 18.14
N MET A 588 -26.66 2.04 18.70
CA MET A 588 -25.39 2.55 19.24
C MET A 588 -24.52 3.21 18.16
N ILE A 589 -24.48 2.64 16.95
CA ILE A 589 -23.77 3.24 15.80
C ILE A 589 -24.42 4.56 15.41
N LYS A 590 -25.76 4.63 15.32
CA LYS A 590 -26.49 5.86 14.96
C LYS A 590 -26.19 6.99 15.95
N GLU A 591 -26.34 6.74 17.24
CA GLU A 591 -26.03 7.71 18.30
C GLU A 591 -24.57 8.18 18.26
N TYR A 592 -23.65 7.25 18.03
CA TYR A 592 -22.24 7.58 17.87
C TYR A 592 -22.02 8.47 16.65
N TYR A 593 -22.62 8.14 15.51
CA TYR A 593 -22.50 8.93 14.29
C TYR A 593 -23.03 10.35 14.47
N ASP A 594 -24.17 10.49 15.16
CA ASP A 594 -24.77 11.80 15.46
C ASP A 594 -23.91 12.64 16.41
N SER A 595 -23.07 12.00 17.23
CA SER A 595 -22.12 12.67 18.14
C SER A 595 -20.80 13.12 17.48
N LEU A 596 -20.50 12.67 16.26
CA LEU A 596 -19.27 13.03 15.52
C LEU A 596 -19.28 14.47 15.02
#